data_AF-A0A528TKA6-F1
#
_entry.id   AF-A0A528TKA6-F1
#
_cell.length_a   1.000
_cell.length_b   1.000
_cell.length_c   1.000
_cell.angle_alpha   90.00
_cell.angle_beta   90.00
_cell.angle_gamma   90.00
#
_symmetry.space_group_name_H-M   'P 1'
#
loop_
_entity.id
_entity.type
_entity.pdbx_description
1 polymer ?
#
loop_
_entity_poly.entity_id
_entity_poly.type
_entity_poly.pdbx_seq_one_letter_code
_entity_poly.pdbx_strand_id
1 'polypeptide(L)'
;MSVNAFLALLVYAFVTSITPGPNNLMLLASGVNFGILRTVPHMLGISIGFLVLLLAVGFGLGAVLTAFPVLHMALKIAGAAYLLYLAWKIGMSRSMGGKDGAKARPMRFIDAAAFQWVNLKAWVMAITAMG
;
A
#
# COMPACT_ATOMS: atom_id res chain seq x y z
N MET A 1 15.19 10.77 -19.63
CA MET A 1 13.72 10.65 -19.83
C MET A 1 13.28 11.74 -20.78
N SER A 2 12.44 11.45 -21.77
CA SER A 2 11.77 12.50 -22.55
C SER A 2 10.72 13.22 -21.68
N VAL A 3 10.40 14.47 -21.99
CA VAL A 3 9.36 15.24 -21.27
C VAL A 3 8.03 14.49 -21.27
N ASN A 4 7.68 13.83 -22.38
CA ASN A 4 6.48 13.00 -22.50
C ASN A 4 6.46 11.84 -21.51
N ALA A 5 7.59 11.15 -21.31
CA ALA A 5 7.70 10.06 -20.34
C ALA A 5 7.55 10.56 -18.89
N PHE A 6 8.10 11.72 -18.58
CA PHE A 6 7.94 12.34 -17.27
C PHE A 6 6.48 12.74 -16.99
N LEU A 7 5.81 13.37 -17.96
CA LEU A 7 4.39 13.71 -17.85
C LEU A 7 3.51 12.46 -17.72
N ALA A 8 3.79 11.40 -18.48
CA ALA A 8 3.08 10.13 -18.36
C ALA A 8 3.25 9.52 -16.95
N LEU A 9 4.46 9.54 -16.40
CA LEU A 9 4.72 9.07 -15.04
C LEU A 9 3.97 9.90 -13.99
N LEU A 10 3.92 11.22 -14.14
CA LEU A 10 3.16 12.10 -13.23
C LEU A 10 1.67 11.79 -13.24
N VAL A 11 1.07 11.67 -14.43
CA VAL A 11 -0.36 11.32 -14.57
C VAL A 11 -0.63 9.94 -13.98
N TYR A 12 0.24 8.96 -14.26
CA TYR A 12 0.14 7.62 -13.70
C TYR A 12 0.20 7.63 -12.17
N ALA A 13 1.19 8.31 -11.58
CA ALA A 13 1.34 8.45 -10.15
C ALA A 13 0.12 9.12 -9.50
N PHE A 14 -0.42 10.17 -10.13
CA PHE A 14 -1.62 10.86 -9.66
C PHE A 14 -2.86 9.95 -9.64
N VAL A 15 -3.16 9.30 -10.77
CA VAL A 15 -4.33 8.42 -10.91
C VAL A 15 -4.25 7.25 -9.91
N THR A 16 -3.09 6.61 -9.83
CA THR A 16 -2.90 5.45 -8.95
C THR A 16 -2.92 5.83 -7.47
N SER A 17 -2.42 7.01 -7.11
CA SER A 17 -2.47 7.55 -5.75
C SER A 17 -3.90 7.86 -5.30
N ILE A 18 -4.74 8.43 -6.16
CA ILE A 18 -6.14 8.77 -5.82
C ILE A 18 -7.04 7.54 -5.79
N THR A 19 -6.72 6.50 -6.57
CA THR A 19 -7.54 5.28 -6.65
C THR A 19 -7.76 4.67 -5.25
N PRO A 20 -9.00 4.35 -4.83
CA PRO A 20 -9.25 3.76 -3.52
C PRO A 20 -8.46 2.45 -3.35
N GLY A 21 -7.83 2.28 -2.20
CA GLY A 21 -6.99 1.12 -1.90
C GLY A 21 -6.61 1.05 -0.43
N PRO A 22 -5.86 0.02 0.01
CA PRO A 22 -5.53 -0.22 1.41
C PRO A 22 -4.88 0.98 2.07
N ASN A 23 -3.81 1.51 1.48
CA ASN A 23 -3.08 2.67 2.01
C ASN A 23 -4.00 3.89 2.21
N ASN A 24 -4.85 4.20 1.22
CA ASN A 24 -5.75 5.36 1.30
C ASN A 24 -6.83 5.19 2.37
N LEU A 25 -7.41 3.99 2.48
CA LEU A 25 -8.40 3.67 3.51
C LEU A 25 -7.77 3.65 4.91
N MET A 26 -6.56 3.12 5.03
CA MET A 26 -5.82 3.07 6.30
C MET A 26 -5.37 4.45 6.75
N LEU A 27 -4.95 5.32 5.83
CA LEU A 27 -4.64 6.73 6.12
C LEU A 27 -5.89 7.53 6.47
N LEU A 28 -7.01 7.31 5.76
CA LEU A 28 -8.30 7.92 6.10
C LEU A 28 -8.74 7.51 7.51
N ALA A 29 -8.73 6.20 7.80
CA ALA A 29 -9.08 5.68 9.13
C ALA A 29 -8.13 6.24 10.19
N SER A 30 -6.81 6.30 9.93
CA SER A 30 -5.83 6.85 10.86
C SER A 30 -6.05 8.35 11.10
N GLY A 31 -6.33 9.13 10.05
CA GLY A 31 -6.60 10.56 10.13
C GLY A 31 -7.87 10.86 10.92
N VAL A 32 -8.95 10.10 10.68
CA VAL A 32 -10.24 10.25 11.38
C VAL A 32 -10.12 9.83 12.85
N ASN A 33 -9.43 8.73 13.16
CA ASN A 33 -9.38 8.18 14.53
C ASN A 33 -8.27 8.78 15.41
N PHE A 34 -7.16 9.24 14.83
CA PHE A 34 -5.97 9.67 15.59
C PHE A 34 -5.48 11.08 15.23
N GLY A 35 -6.05 11.73 14.21
CA GLY A 35 -5.64 13.03 13.71
C GLY A 35 -4.47 12.95 12.71
N ILE A 36 -4.32 14.03 11.93
CA ILE A 36 -3.33 14.12 10.84
C ILE A 36 -1.90 14.02 11.37
N LEU A 37 -1.58 14.77 12.44
CA LEU A 37 -0.23 14.81 13.02
C LEU A 37 0.27 13.43 13.47
N ARG A 38 -0.61 12.62 14.08
CA ARG A 38 -0.27 11.26 14.52
C ARG A 38 -0.22 10.25 13.37
N THR A 39 -0.73 10.62 12.20
CA THR A 39 -0.73 9.81 10.97
C THR A 39 0.53 10.08 10.11
N VAL A 40 1.33 11.12 10.41
CA VAL A 40 2.57 11.41 9.67
C VAL A 40 3.55 10.23 9.62
N PRO A 41 3.85 9.52 10.73
CA PRO A 41 4.75 8.35 10.67
C PRO A 41 4.21 7.22 9.78
N HIS A 42 2.89 7.04 9.73
CA HIS A 42 2.22 6.08 8.86
C HIS A 42 2.38 6.47 7.38
N MET A 43 2.15 7.75 7.04
CA MET A 43 2.35 8.27 5.68
C MET A 43 3.80 8.06 5.22
N LEU A 44 4.77 8.40 6.06
CA LEU A 44 6.19 8.21 5.76
C LEU A 44 6.54 6.73 5.58
N GLY A 45 5.96 5.84 6.39
CA GLY A 45 6.15 4.40 6.26
C GLY A 45 5.66 3.88 4.92
N ILE A 46 4.48 4.33 4.46
CA ILE A 46 3.98 4.00 3.12
C ILE A 46 4.95 4.50 2.04
N SER A 47 5.36 5.76 2.09
CA SER A 47 6.24 6.36 1.07
C SER A 47 7.60 5.65 1.00
N ILE A 48 8.25 5.40 2.14
CA ILE A 48 9.56 4.74 2.17
C ILE A 48 9.43 3.26 1.82
N GLY A 49 8.42 2.55 2.33
CA GLY A 49 8.18 1.15 1.97
C GLY A 49 7.95 0.98 0.47
N PHE A 50 7.18 1.89 -0.14
CA PHE A 50 6.91 1.88 -1.57
C PHE A 50 8.17 2.22 -2.38
N LEU A 51 8.97 3.19 -1.93
CA LEU A 51 10.25 3.52 -2.56
C LEU A 51 11.21 2.32 -2.57
N VAL A 52 11.35 1.62 -1.44
CA VAL A 52 12.21 0.43 -1.35
C VAL A 52 11.68 -0.67 -2.26
N LEU A 53 10.37 -0.88 -2.31
CA LEU A 53 9.75 -1.84 -3.23
C LEU A 53 10.04 -1.48 -4.70
N LEU A 54 9.89 -0.20 -5.06
CA LEU A 54 10.16 0.31 -6.41
C LEU A 54 11.62 0.09 -6.82
N LEU A 55 12.56 0.39 -5.91
CA LEU A 55 13.99 0.13 -6.11
C LEU A 55 14.25 -1.36 -6.28
N ALA A 56 13.65 -2.22 -5.44
CA ALA A 56 13.82 -3.67 -5.53
C ALA A 56 13.33 -4.20 -6.89
N VAL A 57 12.16 -3.74 -7.35
CA VAL A 57 11.63 -4.08 -8.68
C VAL A 57 12.58 -3.59 -9.78
N GLY A 58 13.07 -2.35 -9.68
CA GLY A 58 14.04 -1.76 -10.61
C GLY A 58 15.39 -2.47 -10.69
N PHE A 59 15.87 -3.02 -9.57
CA PHE A 59 17.08 -3.84 -9.52
C PHE A 59 16.85 -5.29 -9.99
N GLY A 60 15.66 -5.62 -10.50
CA GLY A 60 15.40 -6.90 -11.14
C GLY A 60 14.54 -7.87 -10.34
N LEU A 61 14.02 -7.49 -9.17
CA LEU A 61 13.04 -8.33 -8.45
C LEU A 61 11.76 -8.56 -9.29
N GLY A 62 11.41 -7.59 -10.15
CA GLY A 62 10.32 -7.75 -11.12
C GLY A 62 10.59 -8.87 -12.14
N ALA A 63 11.84 -9.03 -12.58
CA ALA A 63 12.24 -10.10 -13.51
C ALA A 63 12.18 -11.49 -12.88
N VAL A 64 12.37 -11.59 -11.56
CA VAL A 64 12.15 -12.84 -10.82
C VAL A 64 10.67 -13.20 -10.81
N LEU A 65 9.78 -12.22 -10.62
CA LEU A 65 8.34 -12.46 -10.64
C LEU A 65 7.81 -12.87 -12.02
N THR A 66 8.39 -12.37 -13.11
CA THR A 66 8.03 -12.82 -14.46
C THR A 66 8.57 -14.21 -14.76
N ALA A 67 9.74 -14.57 -14.22
CA ALA A 67 10.30 -15.92 -14.33
C ALA A 67 9.50 -16.98 -13.54
N PHE A 68 8.83 -16.58 -12.46
CA PHE A 68 8.02 -17.47 -11.62
C PHE A 68 6.52 -17.07 -11.64
N PRO A 69 5.76 -17.46 -12.69
CA PRO A 69 4.34 -17.09 -12.84
C PRO A 69 3.46 -17.57 -11.68
N VAL A 70 3.83 -18.67 -11.00
CA VAL A 70 3.14 -19.15 -9.79
C VAL A 70 3.26 -18.15 -8.65
N LEU A 71 4.43 -17.53 -8.46
CA LEU A 71 4.65 -16.52 -7.42
C LEU A 71 3.86 -15.24 -7.72
N HIS A 72 3.80 -14.84 -8.99
CA HIS A 72 2.98 -13.72 -9.44
C HIS A 72 1.47 -13.97 -9.22
N MET A 73 0.98 -15.18 -9.53
CA MET A 73 -0.40 -15.55 -9.27
C MET A 73 -0.70 -15.62 -7.76
N ALA A 74 0.21 -16.17 -6.97
CA ALA A 74 0.06 -16.23 -5.51
C ALA A 74 -0.03 -14.82 -4.89
N LEU A 75 0.83 -13.88 -5.32
CA LEU A 75 0.75 -12.48 -4.90
C LEU A 75 -0.59 -11.84 -5.29
N LYS A 76 -1.09 -12.11 -6.49
CA LYS A 76 -2.41 -11.62 -6.94
C LYS A 76 -3.55 -12.11 -6.05
N ILE A 77 -3.57 -13.41 -5.76
CA ILE A 77 -4.59 -14.03 -4.91
C ILE A 77 -4.48 -13.51 -3.47
N ALA A 78 -3.26 -13.47 -2.91
CA ALA A 78 -3.01 -13.00 -1.55
C ALA A 78 -3.43 -11.53 -1.37
N GLY A 79 -3.10 -10.67 -2.34
CA GLY A 79 -3.52 -9.28 -2.32
C GLY A 79 -5.02 -9.08 -2.43
N ALA A 80 -5.69 -9.85 -3.31
CA ALA A 80 -7.14 -9.82 -3.43
C ALA A 80 -7.83 -10.30 -2.14
N ALA A 81 -7.34 -11.39 -1.54
CA ALA A 81 -7.84 -11.90 -0.27
C ALA A 81 -7.62 -10.89 0.88
N TYR A 82 -6.45 -10.23 0.92
CA TYR A 82 -6.17 -9.19 1.91
C TYR A 82 -7.09 -7.97 1.75
N LEU A 83 -7.36 -7.54 0.51
CA LEU A 83 -8.31 -6.47 0.22
C LEU A 83 -9.72 -6.81 0.68
N LEU A 84 -10.19 -8.03 0.40
CA LEU A 84 -11.48 -8.53 0.84
C LEU A 84 -11.55 -8.60 2.37
N TYR A 85 -10.50 -9.09 3.02
CA TYR A 85 -10.38 -9.10 4.48
C TYR A 85 -10.44 -7.68 5.07
N LEU A 86 -9.74 -6.71 4.47
CA LEU A 86 -9.74 -5.33 4.94
C LEU A 86 -11.12 -4.68 4.75
N ALA A 87 -11.75 -4.89 3.60
CA ALA A 87 -13.11 -4.43 3.31
C ALA A 87 -14.12 -5.01 4.29
N TRP A 88 -14.03 -6.31 4.59
CA TRP A 88 -14.82 -6.98 5.63
C TRP A 88 -14.58 -6.34 6.99
N LYS A 89 -13.33 -6.21 7.42
CA LYS A 89 -12.97 -5.67 8.74
C LYS A 89 -13.48 -4.24 8.95
N ILE A 90 -13.36 -3.38 7.94
CA ILE A 90 -13.87 -1.99 7.99
C ILE A 90 -15.41 -1.97 7.95
N GLY A 91 -16.02 -2.81 7.11
CA GLY A 91 -17.48 -2.94 7.01
C GLY A 91 -18.12 -3.45 8.32
N MET A 92 -17.45 -4.36 9.02
CA MET A 92 -17.91 -4.90 10.30
C MET A 92 -17.48 -4.08 11.52
N SER A 93 -16.58 -3.10 11.39
CA SER A 93 -16.15 -2.27 12.53
C SER A 93 -17.14 -1.17 12.92
N ARG A 94 -18.44 -1.33 12.63
CA ARG A 94 -19.52 -0.43 13.10
C ARG A 94 -19.73 -0.42 14.62
N SER A 95 -18.93 -1.17 15.38
CA SER A 95 -18.79 -0.99 16.82
C SER A 95 -17.35 -1.25 17.23
N MET A 96 -16.58 -0.18 17.46
CA MET A 96 -15.49 -0.22 18.45
C MET A 96 -15.98 0.43 19.75
N GLY A 97 -17.17 0.01 20.20
CA GLY A 97 -17.59 0.12 21.59
C GLY A 97 -17.25 -1.17 22.31
N GLY A 98 -16.16 -1.18 23.09
CA GLY A 98 -15.99 -2.13 24.19
C GLY A 98 -14.70 -2.95 24.22
N LYS A 99 -13.94 -2.73 25.31
CA LYS A 99 -13.12 -3.70 26.04
C LYS A 99 -11.88 -4.25 25.32
N ASP A 100 -10.84 -3.42 25.24
CA ASP A 100 -9.49 -3.81 25.70
C ASP A 100 -8.63 -2.54 25.85
N GLY A 101 -7.99 -2.38 27.01
CA GLY A 101 -7.22 -1.19 27.41
C GLY A 101 -5.95 -0.92 26.60
N ALA A 102 -5.76 -1.55 25.44
CA ALA A 102 -4.72 -1.18 24.50
C ALA A 102 -5.17 0.11 23.80
N LYS A 103 -4.70 1.27 24.29
CA LYS A 103 -4.87 2.59 23.63
C LYS A 103 -4.75 2.38 22.11
N ALA A 104 -5.84 2.50 21.35
CA ALA A 104 -5.79 2.35 19.91
C ALA A 104 -4.70 3.29 19.37
N ARG A 105 -3.76 2.76 18.58
CA ARG A 105 -2.63 3.54 18.03
C ARG A 105 -2.71 3.56 16.51
N PRO A 106 -2.30 4.66 15.86
CA PRO A 106 -2.09 4.65 14.42
C PRO A 106 -1.02 3.62 14.06
N MET A 107 -1.08 3.10 12.84
CA MET A 107 -0.07 2.20 12.30
C MET A 107 1.30 2.88 12.37
N ARG A 108 2.33 2.15 12.83
CA ARG A 108 3.67 2.73 12.96
C ARG A 108 4.36 2.77 11.60
N PHE A 109 5.42 3.57 11.51
CA PHE A 109 6.25 3.67 10.31
C PHE A 109 6.69 2.30 9.78
N ILE A 110 7.23 1.43 10.64
CA ILE A 110 7.75 0.11 10.26
C ILE A 110 6.61 -0.78 9.76
N ASP A 111 5.48 -0.80 10.47
CA ASP A 111 4.32 -1.60 10.09
C ASP A 111 3.82 -1.17 8.69
N ALA A 112 3.73 0.14 8.46
CA ALA A 112 3.30 0.72 7.19
C ALA A 112 4.29 0.45 6.04
N ALA A 113 5.59 0.43 6.33
CA ALA A 113 6.63 0.11 5.36
C ALA A 113 6.61 -1.38 5.00
N ALA A 114 6.55 -2.27 6.00
CA ALA A 114 6.43 -3.71 5.81
C ALA A 114 5.14 -4.07 5.05
N PHE A 115 4.05 -3.35 5.33
CA PHE A 115 2.77 -3.54 4.65
C PHE A 115 2.86 -3.33 3.13
N GLN A 116 3.77 -2.50 2.62
CA GLN A 116 3.92 -2.30 1.17
C GLN A 116 4.33 -3.57 0.44
N TRP A 117 5.04 -4.49 1.10
CA TRP A 117 5.48 -5.76 0.51
C TRP A 117 4.37 -6.80 0.37
N VAL A 118 3.28 -6.67 1.13
CA VAL A 118 2.08 -7.52 0.97
C VAL A 118 0.97 -6.82 0.17
N ASN A 119 1.10 -5.50 0.00
CA ASN A 119 0.15 -4.70 -0.75
C ASN A 119 0.29 -4.95 -2.25
N LEU A 120 -0.59 -5.77 -2.82
CA LEU A 120 -0.59 -6.06 -4.26
C LEU A 120 -0.77 -4.81 -5.13
N LYS A 121 -1.51 -3.79 -4.65
CA LYS A 121 -1.61 -2.52 -5.37
C LYS A 121 -0.23 -1.86 -5.48
N ALA A 122 0.59 -1.90 -4.43
CA ALA A 122 1.96 -1.40 -4.46
C ALA A 122 2.83 -2.17 -5.47
N TRP A 123 2.74 -3.50 -5.49
CA TRP A 123 3.45 -4.32 -6.49
C TRP A 123 3.06 -4.00 -7.93
N VAL A 124 1.76 -3.94 -8.22
CA VAL A 124 1.26 -3.58 -9.56
C VAL A 124 1.76 -2.18 -9.93
N MET A 125 1.68 -1.22 -9.01
CA MET A 125 2.16 0.13 -9.25
C MET A 125 3.65 0.17 -9.60
N ALA A 126 4.48 -0.56 -8.85
CA ALA A 126 5.92 -0.61 -9.03
C ALA A 126 6.34 -1.32 -10.32
N ILE A 127 5.71 -2.45 -10.65
CA ILE A 127 6.02 -3.21 -11.87
C ILE A 127 5.65 -2.39 -13.11
N THR A 128 4.46 -1.77 -13.15
CA THR A 128 4.02 -0.95 -14.28
C THR A 128 4.79 0.37 -14.41
N ALA A 129 5.36 0.89 -13.32
CA ALA A 129 6.20 2.10 -13.40
C ALA A 129 7.62 1.83 -13.93
N MET A 130 8.13 0.60 -13.74
CA MET A 130 9.51 0.23 -14.05
C MET A 130 9.65 -0.61 -15.33
N GLY A 131 8.56 -1.23 -15.80
CA GLY A 131 8.48 -1.93 -17.09
C GLY A 131 7.93 -1.04 -18.19
#